data_AF-A0A832H6W0-F1
#
_entry.id   AF-A0A832H6W0-F1
#
_cell.length_a   1.000
_cell.length_b   1.000
_cell.length_c   1.000
_cell.angle_alpha   90.00
_cell.angle_beta   90.00
_cell.angle_gamma   90.00
#
_symmetry.space_group_name_H-M   'P 1'
#
loop_
_entity.id
_entity.type
_entity.pdbx_description
1 polymer ?
#
loop_
_entity_poly.entity_id
_entity_poly.type
_entity_poly.pdbx_seq_one_letter_code
_entity_poly.pdbx_strand_id
1 'polypeptide(L)'
;MKITRIEIIDARHPTAPGWNPVFVLVHTDTGLHGLGEMAPAYSGSLQAAIRHLQEHGPSLLGQDPFTIQAHTARILGGAWGQPCLTLGHVASALDIALHDLKGKALGVPVYDLLGGKVRDSVRCYANGWCYNLRTPEDYAQAALKVAAAGFTAMKFDPFRYAEGGFAWATQTPSAAPRTRWLKTAFDRVAAVRAAVGPEIDILLECHGQFDASTARLIDETARPNNSTGSRSPPIPATPPPSPAPPTSFPSPSPLANALSAATPSAPSSKPKPAPSSSRTSAWPGASLNAAPLPNTPATTAFS
;
A
#
# COMPACT_ATOMS: atom_id res chain seq x y z
N MET A 1 21.24 24.93 5.18
CA MET A 1 21.35 23.48 4.99
C MET A 1 20.98 23.17 3.55
N LYS A 2 21.77 22.34 2.86
CA LYS A 2 21.52 21.93 1.47
C LYS A 2 21.68 20.41 1.35
N ILE A 3 20.87 19.80 0.49
CA ILE A 3 21.00 18.38 0.16
C ILE A 3 22.27 18.17 -0.68
N THR A 4 23.14 17.26 -0.26
CA THR A 4 24.43 16.99 -0.93
C THR A 4 24.48 15.63 -1.61
N ARG A 5 23.75 14.63 -1.07
CA ARG A 5 23.73 13.27 -1.60
C ARG A 5 22.42 12.59 -1.24
N ILE A 6 21.91 11.78 -2.15
CA ILE A 6 20.83 10.83 -1.89
C ILE A 6 21.40 9.43 -2.08
N GLU A 7 21.33 8.62 -1.04
CA GLU A 7 21.87 7.27 -0.99
C GLU A 7 20.74 6.26 -0.92
N ILE A 8 20.88 5.18 -1.67
CA ILE A 8 19.91 4.09 -1.76
C ILE A 8 20.55 2.85 -1.14
N ILE A 9 19.88 2.25 -0.17
CA ILE A 9 20.27 0.97 0.42
C ILE A 9 19.24 -0.08 0.00
N ASP A 10 19.60 -0.92 -0.97
CA ASP A 10 18.81 -2.05 -1.47
C ASP A 10 19.09 -3.30 -0.60
N ALA A 11 18.37 -3.43 0.52
CA ALA A 11 18.65 -4.41 1.57
C ALA A 11 17.99 -5.78 1.29
N ARG A 12 18.44 -6.46 0.22
CA ARG A 12 17.90 -7.77 -0.17
C ARG A 12 18.10 -8.81 0.91
N HIS A 13 17.02 -9.47 1.31
CA HIS A 13 17.10 -10.51 2.34
C HIS A 13 17.82 -11.76 1.79
N PRO A 14 18.89 -12.25 2.43
CA PRO A 14 19.77 -13.28 1.87
C PRO A 14 19.06 -14.63 1.67
N THR A 15 18.07 -14.94 2.51
CA THR A 15 17.35 -16.22 2.51
C THR A 15 15.86 -16.10 2.20
N ALA A 16 15.38 -14.90 1.87
CA ALA A 16 13.97 -14.64 1.56
C ALA A 16 13.89 -13.73 0.34
N PRO A 17 14.10 -14.25 -0.88
CA PRO A 17 14.27 -13.43 -2.09
C PRO A 17 13.06 -12.56 -2.45
N GLY A 18 11.87 -12.86 -1.89
CA GLY A 18 10.68 -12.01 -2.01
C GLY A 18 10.64 -10.80 -1.07
N TRP A 19 11.62 -10.63 -0.19
CA TRP A 19 11.74 -9.51 0.75
C TRP A 19 13.00 -8.68 0.44
N ASN A 20 12.76 -7.41 0.13
CA ASN A 20 13.77 -6.43 -0.22
C ASN A 20 13.38 -5.03 0.27
N PRO A 21 13.60 -4.72 1.56
CA PRO A 21 13.49 -3.35 2.06
C PRO A 21 14.46 -2.42 1.33
N VAL A 22 13.97 -1.24 0.92
CA VAL A 22 14.80 -0.23 0.25
C VAL A 22 14.77 1.04 1.09
N PHE A 23 15.91 1.44 1.63
CA PHE A 23 16.05 2.67 2.41
C PHE A 23 16.66 3.79 1.58
N VAL A 24 16.26 5.02 1.90
CA VAL A 24 16.76 6.24 1.27
C VAL A 24 17.35 7.13 2.36
N LEU A 25 18.63 7.47 2.23
CA LEU A 25 19.28 8.46 3.08
C LEU A 25 19.47 9.76 2.31
N VAL A 26 19.00 10.86 2.88
CA VAL A 26 19.20 12.22 2.36
C VAL A 26 20.25 12.92 3.21
N HIS A 27 21.45 13.11 2.65
CA HIS A 27 22.60 13.74 3.31
C HIS A 27 22.63 15.25 3.04
N THR A 28 23.19 16.00 3.98
CA THR A 28 23.29 17.46 3.88
C THR A 28 24.71 17.99 4.07
N ASP A 29 24.92 19.26 3.70
CA ASP A 29 26.17 20.01 3.91
C ASP A 29 26.52 20.23 5.39
N THR A 30 25.57 20.04 6.30
CA THR A 30 25.77 20.17 7.75
C THR A 30 26.20 18.86 8.42
N GLY A 31 26.32 17.76 7.66
CA GLY A 31 26.59 16.42 8.19
C GLY A 31 25.35 15.69 8.72
N LEU A 32 24.20 16.37 8.85
CA LEU A 32 22.93 15.71 9.17
C LEU A 32 22.41 14.91 7.98
N HIS A 33 21.75 13.79 8.28
CA HIS A 33 21.03 12.98 7.31
C HIS A 33 19.66 12.56 7.83
N GLY A 34 18.73 12.38 6.89
CA GLY A 34 17.40 11.82 7.15
C GLY A 34 17.25 10.44 6.52
N LEU A 35 16.52 9.54 7.17
CA LEU A 35 16.24 8.17 6.72
C LEU A 35 14.77 8.02 6.36
N GLY A 36 14.51 7.45 5.19
CA GLY A 36 13.18 7.03 4.75
C GLY A 36 13.19 5.64 4.15
N GLU A 37 12.00 5.08 3.93
CA GLU A 37 11.81 3.73 3.39
C GLU A 37 10.88 3.77 2.17
N MET A 38 11.26 3.08 1.10
CA MET A 38 10.37 2.79 -0.01
C MET A 38 9.58 1.51 0.28
N ALA A 39 8.27 1.64 0.30
CA ALA A 39 7.35 0.53 0.51
C ALA A 39 6.64 0.10 -0.79
N PRO A 40 6.10 -1.12 -0.87
CA PRO A 40 6.27 -2.20 0.10
C PRO A 40 7.53 -3.03 -0.20
N ALA A 41 8.20 -3.49 0.87
CA ALA A 41 9.43 -4.31 0.82
C ALA A 41 9.28 -5.65 0.08
N TYR A 42 8.08 -6.06 -0.28
CA TYR A 42 7.77 -7.36 -0.89
C TYR A 42 7.18 -7.25 -2.29
N SER A 43 7.44 -6.14 -2.99
CA SER A 43 6.96 -5.90 -4.36
C SER A 43 8.08 -5.83 -5.39
N GLY A 44 7.84 -6.42 -6.57
CA GLY A 44 8.70 -6.27 -7.75
C GLY A 44 8.77 -4.82 -8.27
N SER A 45 7.86 -3.94 -7.86
CA SER A 45 7.84 -2.53 -8.27
C SER A 45 8.99 -1.69 -7.70
N LEU A 46 9.71 -2.18 -6.69
CA LEU A 46 10.77 -1.41 -6.04
C LEU A 46 11.94 -1.08 -6.96
N GLN A 47 12.27 -1.96 -7.91
CA GLN A 47 13.34 -1.68 -8.88
C GLN A 47 12.99 -0.51 -9.81
N ALA A 48 11.71 -0.40 -10.19
CA ALA A 48 11.22 0.75 -10.94
C ALA A 48 11.23 2.02 -10.08
N ALA A 49 10.87 1.93 -8.80
CA ALA A 49 10.97 3.06 -7.86
C ALA A 49 12.42 3.53 -7.65
N ILE A 50 13.37 2.60 -7.50
CA ILE A 50 14.81 2.91 -7.43
C ILE A 50 15.25 3.65 -8.69
N ARG A 51 14.86 3.17 -9.87
CA ARG A 51 15.17 3.83 -11.14
C ARG A 51 14.60 5.25 -11.19
N HIS A 52 13.35 5.45 -10.76
CA HIS A 52 12.78 6.80 -10.68
C HIS A 52 13.54 7.69 -9.69
N LEU A 53 13.98 7.18 -8.54
CA LEU A 53 14.78 7.97 -7.62
C LEU A 53 16.14 8.35 -8.22
N GLN A 54 16.77 7.45 -8.98
CA GLN A 54 18.02 7.76 -9.70
C GLN A 54 17.83 8.86 -10.76
N GLU A 55 16.68 8.89 -11.43
CA GLU A 55 16.37 9.89 -12.46
C GLU A 55 15.93 11.24 -11.89
N HIS A 56 15.06 11.22 -10.87
CA HIS A 56 14.43 12.43 -10.34
C HIS A 56 15.10 12.96 -9.07
N GLY A 57 15.75 12.10 -8.28
CA GLY A 57 16.48 12.48 -7.07
C GLY A 57 17.56 13.56 -7.27
N PRO A 58 18.34 13.55 -8.36
CA PRO A 58 19.33 14.61 -8.63
C PRO A 58 18.75 16.03 -8.64
N SER A 59 17.46 16.19 -8.94
CA SER A 59 16.78 17.49 -8.92
C SER A 59 16.64 18.13 -7.53
N LEU A 60 16.87 17.35 -6.45
CA LEU A 60 16.87 17.82 -5.06
C LEU A 60 18.25 18.30 -4.60
N LEU A 61 19.32 17.95 -5.33
CA LEU A 61 20.69 18.31 -4.91
C LEU A 61 20.87 19.84 -4.91
N GLY A 62 21.55 20.34 -3.87
CA GLY A 62 21.77 21.76 -3.64
C GLY A 62 20.57 22.54 -3.10
N GLN A 63 19.39 21.92 -3.02
CA GLN A 63 18.17 22.55 -2.52
C GLN A 63 18.09 22.49 -0.99
N ASP A 64 17.27 23.38 -0.41
CA ASP A 64 16.92 23.37 1.00
C ASP A 64 16.05 22.12 1.31
N PRO A 65 16.46 21.23 2.23
CA PRO A 65 15.65 20.06 2.60
C PRO A 65 14.31 20.40 3.25
N PHE A 66 14.13 21.60 3.83
CA PHE A 66 12.89 21.95 4.53
C PHE A 66 11.74 22.36 3.61
N THR A 67 11.99 22.51 2.30
CA THR A 67 10.93 22.70 1.30
C THR A 67 10.27 21.36 0.92
N ILE A 68 9.85 20.58 1.93
CA ILE A 68 9.40 19.19 1.79
C ILE A 68 8.29 19.05 0.74
N GLN A 69 7.25 19.88 0.83
CA GLN A 69 6.11 19.85 -0.10
C GLN A 69 6.54 20.14 -1.56
N ALA A 70 7.52 21.02 -1.76
CA ALA A 70 8.05 21.31 -3.08
C ALA A 70 8.83 20.12 -3.66
N HIS A 71 9.57 19.39 -2.81
CA HIS A 71 10.26 18.17 -3.21
C HIS A 71 9.29 17.06 -3.56
N THR A 72 8.27 16.83 -2.73
CA THR A 72 7.19 15.86 -3.00
C THR A 72 6.47 16.16 -4.30
N ALA A 73 6.06 17.42 -4.53
CA ALA A 73 5.42 17.84 -5.77
C ALA A 73 6.33 17.67 -7.00
N ARG A 74 7.63 17.98 -6.86
CA ARG A 74 8.61 17.80 -7.94
C ARG A 74 8.73 16.34 -8.36
N ILE A 75 8.80 15.41 -7.40
CA ILE A 75 8.91 13.97 -7.68
C ILE A 75 7.62 13.45 -8.32
N LEU A 76 6.45 13.76 -7.74
CA LEU A 76 5.16 13.31 -8.29
C LEU A 76 4.87 13.93 -9.67
N GLY A 77 5.38 15.12 -9.94
CA GLY A 77 5.32 15.78 -11.24
C GLY A 77 6.10 15.07 -12.35
N GLY A 78 7.02 14.15 -12.00
CA GLY A 78 7.86 13.42 -12.96
C GLY A 78 7.09 12.58 -13.98
N ALA A 79 5.85 12.17 -13.65
CA ALA A 79 4.93 11.51 -14.59
C ALA A 79 3.92 12.48 -15.21
N TRP A 80 4.32 13.73 -15.48
CA TRP A 80 3.43 14.77 -16.03
C TRP A 80 2.21 15.04 -15.12
N GLY A 81 2.42 14.89 -13.81
CA GLY A 81 1.36 14.97 -12.80
C GLY A 81 0.35 13.83 -12.82
N GLN A 82 0.56 12.78 -13.63
CA GLN A 82 -0.28 11.59 -13.63
C GLN A 82 0.02 10.70 -12.41
N PRO A 83 -0.99 9.99 -11.88
CA PRO A 83 -0.77 8.99 -10.85
C PRO A 83 0.24 7.94 -11.31
N CYS A 84 1.31 7.78 -10.54
CA CYS A 84 2.34 6.78 -10.80
C CYS A 84 2.73 6.14 -9.47
N LEU A 85 2.42 4.84 -9.31
CA LEU A 85 2.64 4.11 -8.07
C LEU A 85 4.10 4.18 -7.61
N THR A 86 5.03 3.96 -8.54
CA THR A 86 6.47 3.91 -8.25
C THR A 86 7.04 5.28 -7.90
N LEU A 87 6.57 6.36 -8.53
CA LEU A 87 6.89 7.73 -8.07
C LEU A 87 6.27 8.05 -6.71
N GLY A 88 5.08 7.50 -6.40
CA GLY A 88 4.48 7.58 -5.08
C GLY A 88 5.37 6.94 -4.00
N HIS A 89 5.98 5.79 -4.28
CA HIS A 89 6.95 5.16 -3.37
C HIS A 89 8.18 6.05 -3.13
N VAL A 90 8.73 6.64 -4.20
CA VAL A 90 9.88 7.57 -4.11
C VAL A 90 9.53 8.81 -3.30
N ALA A 91 8.39 9.44 -3.59
CA ALA A 91 7.93 10.62 -2.90
C ALA A 91 7.72 10.34 -1.40
N SER A 92 7.14 9.19 -1.06
CA SER A 92 6.94 8.78 0.34
C SER A 92 8.25 8.60 1.09
N ALA A 93 9.23 7.91 0.48
CA ALA A 93 10.53 7.69 1.11
C ALA A 93 11.28 9.00 1.34
N LEU A 94 11.25 9.93 0.37
CA LEU A 94 11.86 11.24 0.51
C LEU A 94 11.13 12.11 1.54
N ASP A 95 9.80 12.11 1.57
CA ASP A 95 9.02 12.86 2.57
C ASP A 95 9.36 12.42 4.00
N ILE A 96 9.42 11.10 4.24
CA ILE A 96 9.83 10.53 5.53
C ILE A 96 11.27 10.96 5.88
N ALA A 97 12.22 10.81 4.95
CA ALA A 97 13.61 11.19 5.18
C ALA A 97 13.76 12.67 5.50
N LEU A 98 13.04 13.56 4.79
CA LEU A 98 13.12 14.99 5.02
C LEU A 98 12.47 15.41 6.36
N HIS A 99 11.41 14.71 6.81
CA HIS A 99 10.85 14.92 8.14
C HIS A 99 11.79 14.43 9.26
N ASP A 100 12.43 13.27 9.10
CA ASP A 100 13.46 12.78 10.02
C ASP A 100 14.62 13.77 10.13
N LEU A 101 15.12 14.25 8.98
CA LEU A 101 16.16 15.29 8.92
C LEU A 101 15.73 16.58 9.63
N LYS A 102 14.49 17.04 9.43
CA LYS A 102 13.95 18.24 10.07
C LYS A 102 13.81 18.08 11.59
N GLY A 103 13.39 16.91 12.05
CA GLY A 103 13.33 16.58 13.48
C GLY A 103 14.72 16.63 14.10
N LYS A 104 15.70 15.96 13.49
CA LYS A 104 17.11 15.96 13.91
C LYS A 104 17.71 17.36 13.96
N ALA A 105 17.46 18.18 12.93
CA ALA A 105 17.97 19.55 12.85
C ALA A 105 17.38 20.49 13.91
N LEU A 106 16.13 20.25 14.32
CA LEU A 106 15.43 21.04 15.35
C LEU A 106 15.56 20.44 16.75
N GLY A 107 16.14 19.25 16.90
CA GLY A 107 16.26 18.55 18.18
C GLY A 107 14.93 18.07 18.76
N VAL A 108 13.93 17.80 17.90
CA VAL A 108 12.58 17.37 18.30
C VAL A 108 12.16 16.09 17.58
N PRO A 109 11.33 15.24 18.21
CA PRO A 109 10.75 14.10 17.52
C PRO A 109 9.80 14.54 16.40
N VAL A 110 9.69 13.74 15.33
CA VAL A 110 8.86 14.08 14.16
C VAL A 110 7.41 14.36 14.52
N TYR A 111 6.84 13.69 15.53
CA TYR A 111 5.45 13.94 15.93
C TYR A 111 5.22 15.38 16.43
N ASP A 112 6.23 16.06 16.97
CA ASP A 112 6.11 17.47 17.38
C ASP A 112 5.99 18.40 16.17
N LEU A 113 6.62 18.04 15.04
CA LEU A 113 6.45 18.73 13.77
C LEU A 113 5.05 18.53 13.16
N LEU A 114 4.38 17.44 13.54
CA LEU A 114 3.06 17.05 13.04
C LEU A 114 1.90 17.50 13.96
N GLY A 115 2.19 18.35 14.95
CA GLY A 115 1.17 18.92 15.85
C GLY A 115 1.28 18.50 17.31
N GLY A 116 2.32 17.74 17.68
CA GLY A 116 2.60 17.41 19.08
C GLY A 116 1.96 16.11 19.56
N LYS A 117 2.32 15.73 20.79
CA LYS A 117 1.82 14.52 21.44
C LYS A 117 0.35 14.67 21.83
N VAL A 118 -0.50 13.77 21.31
CA VAL A 118 -1.95 13.75 21.60
C VAL A 118 -2.40 12.55 22.46
N ARG A 119 -1.49 11.61 22.74
CA ARG A 119 -1.71 10.42 23.59
C ARG A 119 -0.38 9.88 24.10
N ASP A 120 -0.40 9.19 25.23
CA ASP A 120 0.80 8.60 25.83
C ASP A 120 1.23 7.28 25.20
N SER A 121 0.28 6.53 24.64
CA SER A 121 0.53 5.24 24.02
C SER A 121 -0.42 5.00 22.84
N VAL A 122 -0.03 4.10 21.95
CA VAL A 122 -0.85 3.65 20.81
C VAL A 122 -1.17 2.18 21.04
N ARG A 123 -2.45 1.82 20.95
CA ARG A 123 -2.88 0.41 21.00
C ARG A 123 -2.41 -0.30 19.73
N CYS A 124 -1.60 -1.34 19.89
CA CYS A 124 -1.15 -2.17 18.78
C CYS A 124 -2.05 -3.40 18.61
N TYR A 125 -2.21 -3.85 17.36
CA TYR A 125 -2.80 -5.15 17.05
C TYR A 125 -1.72 -6.08 16.50
N ALA A 126 -1.86 -7.38 16.77
CA ALA A 126 -0.94 -8.37 16.21
C ALA A 126 -1.26 -8.64 14.73
N ASN A 127 -0.24 -8.59 13.87
CA ASN A 127 -0.32 -8.96 12.45
C ASN A 127 0.76 -9.99 12.13
N GLY A 128 0.53 -10.84 11.11
CA GLY A 128 1.52 -11.82 10.67
C GLY A 128 1.70 -13.02 11.62
N TRP A 129 0.68 -13.36 12.41
CA TRP A 129 0.73 -14.48 13.37
C TRP A 129 0.18 -15.80 12.81
N CYS A 130 -0.42 -15.77 11.61
CA CYS A 130 -1.22 -16.88 11.06
C CYS A 130 -0.68 -17.44 9.72
N TYR A 131 0.64 -17.43 9.52
CA TYR A 131 1.22 -17.96 8.27
C TYR A 131 1.13 -19.48 8.21
N ASN A 132 0.80 -20.01 7.03
CA ASN A 132 0.72 -21.45 6.73
C ASN A 132 -0.28 -22.25 7.57
N LEU A 133 -1.25 -21.60 8.21
CA LEU A 133 -2.33 -22.27 8.92
C LEU A 133 -3.46 -22.68 7.94
N ARG A 134 -4.15 -23.79 8.23
CA ARG A 134 -5.16 -24.35 7.33
C ARG A 134 -6.52 -24.53 8.00
N THR A 135 -6.57 -25.16 9.16
CA THR A 135 -7.83 -25.55 9.81
C THR A 135 -8.30 -24.50 10.80
N PRO A 136 -9.60 -24.37 11.09
CA PRO A 136 -10.09 -23.47 12.14
C PRO A 136 -9.36 -23.64 13.48
N GLU A 137 -9.03 -24.88 13.84
CA GLU A 137 -8.31 -25.23 15.07
C GLU A 137 -6.89 -24.65 15.08
N ASP A 138 -6.17 -24.70 13.95
CA ASP A 138 -4.84 -24.09 13.83
C ASP A 138 -4.89 -22.58 14.13
N TYR A 139 -5.88 -21.89 13.57
CA TYR A 139 -6.07 -20.46 13.77
C TYR A 139 -6.43 -20.15 15.23
N ALA A 140 -7.32 -20.93 15.85
CA ALA A 140 -7.67 -20.79 17.26
C ALA A 140 -6.44 -20.92 18.18
N GLN A 141 -5.61 -21.94 17.97
CA GLN A 141 -4.40 -22.16 18.78
C GLN A 141 -3.36 -21.05 18.58
N ALA A 142 -3.19 -20.56 17.36
CA ALA A 142 -2.31 -19.42 17.10
C ALA A 142 -2.83 -18.13 17.73
N ALA A 143 -4.15 -17.90 17.70
CA ALA A 143 -4.78 -16.73 18.30
C ALA A 143 -4.65 -16.72 19.84
N LEU A 144 -4.72 -17.88 20.50
CA LEU A 144 -4.46 -17.99 21.93
C LEU A 144 -3.04 -17.53 22.31
N LYS A 145 -2.03 -17.81 21.46
CA LYS A 145 -0.66 -17.32 21.68
C LYS A 145 -0.58 -15.80 21.57
N VAL A 146 -1.31 -15.20 20.64
CA VAL A 146 -1.42 -13.74 20.49
C VAL A 146 -2.06 -13.12 21.72
N ALA A 147 -3.17 -13.69 22.20
CA ALA A 147 -3.84 -13.25 23.41
C ALA A 147 -2.93 -13.37 24.65
N ALA A 148 -2.23 -14.49 24.79
CA ALA A 148 -1.28 -14.72 25.88
C ALA A 148 -0.09 -13.74 25.86
N ALA A 149 0.28 -13.23 24.69
CA ALA A 149 1.29 -12.17 24.54
C ALA A 149 0.76 -10.77 24.93
N GLY A 150 -0.50 -10.66 25.38
CA GLY A 150 -1.09 -9.42 25.87
C GLY A 150 -1.75 -8.55 24.79
N PHE A 151 -1.87 -9.03 23.55
CA PHE A 151 -2.56 -8.29 22.51
C PHE A 151 -4.07 -8.31 22.74
N THR A 152 -4.65 -7.12 22.79
CA THR A 152 -6.11 -6.93 22.86
C THR A 152 -6.75 -6.80 21.49
N ALA A 153 -5.97 -6.86 20.40
CA ALA A 153 -6.46 -6.83 19.03
C ALA A 153 -5.55 -7.66 18.12
N MET A 154 -6.12 -8.30 17.10
CA MET A 154 -5.38 -9.08 16.11
C MET A 154 -5.99 -8.97 14.71
N LYS A 155 -5.15 -9.01 13.69
CA LYS A 155 -5.56 -9.03 12.28
C LYS A 155 -5.09 -10.30 11.61
N PHE A 156 -5.95 -10.92 10.81
CA PHE A 156 -5.56 -12.04 9.95
C PHE A 156 -6.40 -12.13 8.69
N ASP A 157 -5.88 -12.84 7.70
CA ASP A 157 -6.59 -13.14 6.46
C ASP A 157 -7.15 -14.57 6.52
N PRO A 158 -8.48 -14.74 6.70
CA PRO A 158 -9.11 -16.06 6.74
C PRO A 158 -9.31 -16.67 5.33
N PHE A 159 -9.06 -15.91 4.27
CA PHE A 159 -9.32 -16.25 2.87
C PHE A 159 -8.08 -16.80 2.15
N ARG A 160 -6.87 -16.44 2.63
CA ARG A 160 -5.55 -16.71 2.04
C ARG A 160 -5.28 -18.15 1.58
N TYR A 161 -5.91 -19.13 2.23
CA TYR A 161 -5.64 -20.55 1.97
C TYR A 161 -6.94 -21.31 1.66
N ALA A 162 -6.98 -21.97 0.51
CA ALA A 162 -8.00 -22.95 0.15
C ALA A 162 -7.58 -24.37 0.58
N GLU A 163 -8.46 -25.36 0.39
CA GLU A 163 -8.17 -26.76 0.74
C GLU A 163 -6.93 -27.32 0.02
N GLY A 164 -6.57 -26.78 -1.15
CA GLY A 164 -5.38 -27.14 -1.93
C GLY A 164 -4.11 -26.33 -1.62
N GLY A 165 -4.13 -25.40 -0.66
CA GLY A 165 -2.97 -24.59 -0.30
C GLY A 165 -3.14 -23.09 -0.55
N PHE A 166 -2.05 -22.41 -0.88
CA PHE A 166 -2.03 -20.95 -1.04
C PHE A 166 -2.90 -20.51 -2.24
N ALA A 167 -3.85 -19.62 -1.98
CA ALA A 167 -4.76 -19.10 -2.99
C ALA A 167 -4.57 -17.58 -3.09
N TRP A 168 -3.81 -17.13 -4.10
CA TRP A 168 -3.88 -15.73 -4.55
C TRP A 168 -5.05 -15.60 -5.53
N ALA A 169 -5.63 -14.41 -5.65
CA ALA A 169 -6.88 -14.11 -6.39
C ALA A 169 -6.93 -14.51 -7.89
N THR A 170 -5.89 -15.13 -8.44
CA THR A 170 -5.96 -15.82 -9.75
C THR A 170 -6.67 -17.17 -9.67
N GLN A 171 -6.96 -17.68 -8.48
CA GLN A 171 -7.78 -18.88 -8.27
C GLN A 171 -9.21 -18.49 -7.88
N THR A 172 -9.85 -17.56 -8.58
CA THR A 172 -11.32 -17.56 -8.62
C THR A 172 -11.70 -18.87 -9.32
N PRO A 173 -12.13 -19.94 -8.63
CA PRO A 173 -12.60 -21.10 -9.34
C PRO A 173 -13.89 -20.59 -9.97
N SER A 174 -13.94 -20.48 -11.29
CA SER A 174 -15.12 -19.96 -11.99
C SER A 174 -16.37 -20.82 -11.74
N ALA A 175 -16.28 -21.92 -10.99
CA ALA A 175 -17.43 -22.77 -10.66
C ALA A 175 -17.33 -23.66 -9.39
N ALA A 176 -16.24 -23.68 -8.60
CA ALA A 176 -16.29 -24.37 -7.29
C ALA A 176 -17.00 -23.45 -6.28
N PRO A 177 -17.99 -23.93 -5.50
CA PRO A 177 -19.00 -23.06 -4.93
C PRO A 177 -18.34 -22.09 -3.95
N ARG A 178 -18.36 -20.79 -4.32
CA ARG A 178 -17.97 -19.64 -3.48
C ARG A 178 -18.38 -19.84 -2.02
N THR A 179 -19.53 -20.47 -1.80
CA THR A 179 -20.08 -20.90 -0.52
C THR A 179 -19.14 -21.74 0.35
N ARG A 180 -18.47 -22.79 -0.16
CA ARG A 180 -17.62 -23.68 0.67
C ARG A 180 -16.37 -22.96 1.15
N TRP A 181 -15.69 -22.25 0.26
CA TRP A 181 -14.49 -21.48 0.59
C TRP A 181 -14.79 -20.35 1.57
N LEU A 182 -15.87 -19.59 1.33
CA LEU A 182 -16.33 -18.58 2.26
C LEU A 182 -16.72 -19.19 3.61
N LYS A 183 -17.40 -20.34 3.61
CA LYS A 183 -17.72 -21.07 4.85
C LYS A 183 -16.45 -21.41 5.62
N THR A 184 -15.43 -21.99 4.97
CA THR A 184 -14.15 -22.29 5.63
C THR A 184 -13.49 -21.05 6.21
N ALA A 185 -13.52 -19.92 5.50
CA ALA A 185 -13.00 -18.66 6.01
C ALA A 185 -13.77 -18.20 7.27
N PHE A 186 -15.10 -18.26 7.26
CA PHE A 186 -15.92 -17.92 8.42
C PHE A 186 -15.80 -18.92 9.58
N ASP A 187 -15.60 -20.21 9.30
CA ASP A 187 -15.32 -21.22 10.32
C ASP A 187 -14.01 -20.88 11.05
N ARG A 188 -12.96 -20.42 10.33
CA ARG A 188 -11.71 -19.92 10.94
C ARG A 188 -11.95 -18.70 11.84
N VAL A 189 -12.75 -17.74 11.38
CA VAL A 189 -13.11 -16.55 12.18
C VAL A 189 -13.87 -16.94 13.43
N ALA A 190 -14.86 -17.84 13.31
CA ALA A 190 -15.64 -18.34 14.44
C ALA A 190 -14.77 -19.07 15.46
N ALA A 191 -13.83 -19.91 15.02
CA ALA A 191 -12.90 -20.62 15.89
C ALA A 191 -11.97 -19.66 16.64
N VAL A 192 -11.42 -18.64 15.96
CA VAL A 192 -10.62 -17.60 16.62
C VAL A 192 -11.45 -16.86 17.67
N ARG A 193 -12.66 -16.39 17.32
CA ARG A 193 -13.55 -15.71 18.28
C ARG A 193 -13.89 -16.58 19.48
N ALA A 194 -14.22 -17.85 19.27
CA ALA A 194 -14.53 -18.78 20.35
C ALA A 194 -13.34 -18.98 21.29
N ALA A 195 -12.12 -19.04 20.75
CA ALA A 195 -10.90 -19.24 21.53
C ALA A 195 -10.50 -18.02 22.36
N VAL A 196 -10.58 -16.81 21.80
CA VAL A 196 -10.05 -15.59 22.45
C VAL A 196 -11.10 -14.80 23.24
N GLY A 197 -12.37 -15.24 23.22
CA GLY A 197 -13.48 -14.56 23.90
C GLY A 197 -13.88 -13.26 23.20
N PRO A 198 -14.86 -12.51 23.72
CA PRO A 198 -15.44 -11.33 23.06
C PRO A 198 -14.58 -10.05 23.16
N GLU A 199 -13.70 -9.95 24.15
CA GLU A 199 -12.98 -8.71 24.49
C GLU A 199 -11.82 -8.37 23.54
N ILE A 200 -11.33 -9.35 22.78
CA ILE A 200 -10.24 -9.14 21.82
C ILE A 200 -10.81 -8.74 20.46
N ASP A 201 -10.37 -7.61 19.92
CA ASP A 201 -10.79 -7.13 18.60
C ASP A 201 -10.18 -8.00 17.50
N ILE A 202 -11.02 -8.40 16.53
CA ILE A 202 -10.60 -9.21 15.38
C ILE A 202 -10.79 -8.39 14.12
N LEU A 203 -9.69 -8.11 13.42
CA LEU A 203 -9.67 -7.43 12.13
C LEU A 203 -9.53 -8.47 11.02
N LEU A 204 -10.40 -8.40 10.01
CA LEU A 204 -10.34 -9.28 8.85
C LEU A 204 -9.57 -8.60 7.72
N GLU A 205 -8.52 -9.27 7.25
CA GLU A 205 -7.71 -8.85 6.11
C GLU A 205 -8.20 -9.56 4.84
N CYS A 206 -8.22 -8.82 3.73
CA CYS A 206 -8.70 -9.29 2.44
C CYS A 206 -7.64 -9.17 1.32
N HIS A 207 -6.49 -8.54 1.58
CA HIS A 207 -5.38 -8.31 0.66
C HIS A 207 -5.79 -7.72 -0.70
N GLY A 208 -6.85 -6.91 -0.75
CA GLY A 208 -7.37 -6.34 -1.99
C GLY A 208 -7.86 -7.39 -3.01
N GLN A 209 -8.16 -8.61 -2.56
CA GLN A 209 -8.53 -9.73 -3.43
C GLN A 209 -9.98 -9.66 -3.95
N PHE A 210 -10.81 -8.84 -3.31
CA PHE A 210 -12.23 -8.78 -3.58
C PHE A 210 -12.59 -7.51 -4.32
N ASP A 211 -13.45 -7.67 -5.34
CA ASP A 211 -14.18 -6.55 -5.88
C ASP A 211 -15.22 -6.03 -4.87
N ALA A 212 -15.80 -4.87 -5.14
CA ALA A 212 -16.75 -4.23 -4.24
C ALA A 212 -17.97 -5.12 -3.95
N SER A 213 -18.41 -5.92 -4.92
CA SER A 213 -19.56 -6.81 -4.80
C SER A 213 -19.31 -7.96 -3.82
N THR A 214 -18.13 -8.58 -3.93
CA THR A 214 -17.71 -9.70 -3.10
C THR A 214 -17.38 -9.23 -1.69
N ALA A 215 -16.72 -8.07 -1.57
CA ALA A 215 -16.45 -7.45 -0.27
C ALA A 215 -17.76 -7.16 0.48
N ARG A 216 -18.78 -6.65 -0.21
CA ARG A 216 -20.11 -6.43 0.37
C ARG A 216 -20.77 -7.73 0.82
N LEU A 217 -20.73 -8.78 0.00
CA LEU A 217 -21.27 -10.09 0.37
C LEU A 217 -20.58 -10.64 1.63
N ILE A 218 -19.25 -10.51 1.72
CA ILE A 218 -18.47 -10.93 2.88
C ILE A 218 -18.90 -10.14 4.12
N ASP A 219 -19.02 -8.82 4.02
CA ASP A 219 -19.47 -7.97 5.14
C ASP A 219 -20.89 -8.36 5.60
N GLU A 220 -21.82 -8.54 4.67
CA GLU A 220 -23.20 -8.97 4.98
C GLU A 220 -23.23 -10.36 5.64
N THR A 221 -22.34 -11.28 5.25
CA THR A 221 -22.25 -12.62 5.83
C THR A 221 -21.52 -12.65 7.18
N ALA A 222 -20.54 -11.75 7.37
CA ALA A 222 -19.77 -11.63 8.60
C ALA A 222 -20.57 -11.04 9.75
N ARG A 223 -21.58 -10.21 9.44
CA ARG A 223 -22.52 -9.70 10.44
C ARG A 223 -23.31 -10.89 10.99
N PRO A 224 -23.40 -11.07 12.32
CA PRO A 224 -24.26 -12.10 12.90
C PRO A 224 -25.68 -11.90 12.37
N ASN A 225 -26.32 -12.99 11.90
CA ASN A 225 -27.72 -13.01 11.49
C ASN A 225 -28.59 -12.34 12.56
N ASN A 226 -28.95 -11.07 12.34
CA ASN A 226 -29.75 -10.29 13.25
C ASN A 226 -31.23 -10.64 13.03
N SER A 227 -31.64 -11.81 13.52
CA SER A 227 -33.05 -12.20 13.64
C SER A 227 -33.58 -12.12 15.07
N THR A 228 -32.81 -11.60 16.03
CA THR A 228 -33.30 -11.33 17.40
C THR A 228 -32.71 -10.03 17.98
N GLY A 229 -33.40 -8.92 17.72
CA GLY A 229 -33.75 -7.94 18.76
C GLY A 229 -32.66 -7.19 19.56
N SER A 230 -31.39 -7.13 19.14
CA SER A 230 -30.38 -6.27 19.80
C SER A 230 -29.88 -5.18 18.86
N ARG A 231 -30.25 -3.94 19.19
CA ARG A 231 -29.90 -2.72 18.45
C ARG A 231 -28.49 -2.23 18.82
N SER A 232 -27.60 -2.20 17.85
CA SER A 232 -26.59 -1.13 17.72
C SER A 232 -27.12 -0.09 16.73
N PRO A 233 -26.86 1.22 16.91
CA PRO A 233 -27.57 2.26 16.17
C PRO A 233 -27.27 2.18 14.65
N PRO A 234 -28.27 2.40 13.78
CA PRO A 234 -28.07 2.37 12.34
C PRO A 234 -27.29 3.61 11.89
N ILE A 235 -26.28 3.41 11.04
CA ILE A 235 -25.68 4.49 10.24
C ILE A 235 -26.59 4.68 9.01
N PRO A 236 -26.95 5.92 8.60
CA PRO A 236 -27.99 6.14 7.61
C PRO A 236 -27.58 5.59 6.23
N ALA A 237 -28.42 4.72 5.67
CA ALA A 237 -28.38 4.38 4.26
C ALA A 237 -29.12 5.47 3.47
N THR A 238 -28.45 6.18 2.58
CA THR A 238 -29.13 6.91 1.50
C THR A 238 -29.09 6.07 0.21
N PRO A 239 -30.23 5.88 -0.49
CA PRO A 239 -30.25 5.13 -1.74
C PRO A 239 -29.81 6.04 -2.90
N PRO A 240 -29.14 5.53 -3.95
CA PRO A 240 -28.99 6.29 -5.18
C PRO A 240 -30.20 6.07 -6.11
N PRO A 241 -30.74 7.13 -6.76
CA PRO A 241 -31.43 6.98 -8.05
C PRO A 241 -30.38 6.84 -9.17
N SER A 242 -30.70 6.07 -10.21
CA SER A 242 -29.92 5.98 -11.47
C SER A 242 -30.38 7.06 -12.47
N PRO A 243 -29.64 7.39 -13.55
CA PRO A 243 -28.26 7.85 -13.60
C PRO A 243 -28.18 9.28 -14.20
N ALA A 244 -27.29 10.12 -13.66
CA ALA A 244 -26.76 11.31 -14.33
C ALA A 244 -25.28 11.46 -13.94
N PRO A 245 -24.41 11.99 -14.82
CA PRO A 245 -22.96 11.86 -14.65
C PRO A 245 -22.48 12.70 -13.46
N PRO A 246 -21.69 12.15 -12.51
CA PRO A 246 -21.28 12.91 -11.34
C PRO A 246 -20.16 13.87 -11.71
N THR A 247 -20.50 15.16 -11.69
CA THR A 247 -19.55 16.21 -11.33
C THR A 247 -19.39 16.14 -9.80
N SER A 248 -18.14 16.05 -9.33
CA SER A 248 -17.71 15.85 -7.93
C SER A 248 -17.75 14.40 -7.38
N PHE A 249 -16.59 13.94 -6.92
CA PHE A 249 -16.40 12.66 -6.23
C PHE A 249 -16.63 12.85 -4.71
N PRO A 250 -17.43 12.00 -4.05
CA PRO A 250 -17.53 11.99 -2.60
C PRO A 250 -16.37 11.21 -1.95
N SER A 251 -15.97 11.67 -0.76
CA SER A 251 -14.90 11.13 0.11
C SER A 251 -15.16 9.67 0.55
N PRO A 252 -14.13 8.79 0.67
CA PRO A 252 -14.30 7.38 1.02
C PRO A 252 -14.39 7.08 2.54
N SER A 253 -15.22 6.08 2.86
CA SER A 253 -15.52 5.47 4.18
C SER A 253 -14.34 4.70 4.83
N PRO A 254 -14.25 4.58 6.18
CA PRO A 254 -13.10 4.04 6.90
C PRO A 254 -13.14 2.50 6.99
N LEU A 255 -12.81 1.83 5.89
CA LEU A 255 -12.39 0.42 5.90
C LEU A 255 -11.00 0.37 5.26
N ALA A 256 -10.00 0.26 6.14
CA ALA A 256 -8.56 0.23 5.91
C ALA A 256 -8.10 0.04 4.45
N ASN A 257 -7.95 1.15 3.73
CA ASN A 257 -7.19 1.23 2.49
C ASN A 257 -6.27 2.45 2.56
N ALA A 258 -5.06 2.24 3.08
CA ALA A 258 -3.97 3.21 2.99
C ALA A 258 -2.74 2.49 2.45
N LEU A 259 -2.75 2.16 1.16
CA LEU A 259 -1.56 1.76 0.39
C LEU A 259 -1.73 1.92 -1.14
N SER A 260 -2.79 2.59 -1.63
CA SER A 260 -2.99 2.82 -3.08
C SER A 260 -3.60 4.18 -3.45
N ALA A 261 -3.90 5.05 -2.49
CA ALA A 261 -4.49 6.36 -2.80
C ALA A 261 -3.39 7.37 -3.17
N ALA A 262 -3.16 7.58 -4.46
CA ALA A 262 -2.44 8.75 -4.96
C ALA A 262 -3.30 10.02 -4.74
N THR A 263 -2.68 11.09 -4.25
CA THR A 263 -3.29 12.41 -3.98
C THR A 263 -3.93 13.00 -5.25
N PRO A 264 -5.20 13.48 -5.20
CA PRO A 264 -5.80 14.18 -6.33
C PRO A 264 -5.25 15.61 -6.44
N SER A 265 -4.89 16.03 -7.64
CA SER A 265 -4.49 17.39 -7.99
C SER A 265 -5.71 18.33 -8.11
N ALA A 266 -5.58 19.56 -7.63
CA ALA A 266 -6.61 20.60 -7.73
C ALA A 266 -6.81 21.07 -9.19
N PRO A 267 -8.04 21.43 -9.62
CA PRO A 267 -8.30 21.83 -10.99
C PRO A 267 -7.76 23.24 -11.29
N SER A 268 -6.91 23.35 -12.32
CA SER A 268 -6.48 24.64 -12.86
C SER A 268 -7.52 25.18 -13.87
N SER A 269 -7.84 26.47 -13.75
CA SER A 269 -8.70 27.19 -14.69
C SER A 269 -8.01 27.37 -16.05
N LYS A 270 -8.62 26.88 -17.13
CA LYS A 270 -8.13 27.09 -18.52
C LYS A 270 -8.31 28.54 -18.98
N PRO A 271 -7.32 29.17 -19.63
CA PRO A 271 -7.55 30.36 -20.45
C PRO A 271 -8.11 29.99 -21.84
N LYS A 272 -8.94 30.88 -22.41
CA LYS A 272 -9.51 30.80 -23.78
C LYS A 272 -8.42 30.72 -24.87
N PRO A 273 -8.65 30.02 -25.99
CA PRO A 273 -7.73 30.04 -27.13
C PRO A 273 -7.99 31.25 -28.05
N ALA A 274 -6.91 31.82 -28.59
CA ALA A 274 -6.90 32.73 -29.74
C ALA A 274 -6.22 32.03 -30.94
N PRO A 275 -6.42 32.48 -32.19
CA PRO A 275 -6.61 31.61 -33.34
C PRO A 275 -5.33 31.12 -34.03
N SER A 276 -5.51 30.02 -34.75
CA SER A 276 -4.52 29.29 -35.54
C SER A 276 -3.89 30.11 -36.67
N SER A 277 -2.56 30.01 -36.79
CA SER A 277 -1.87 30.22 -38.06
C SER A 277 -1.04 28.99 -38.41
N SER A 278 -1.26 28.51 -39.62
CA SER A 278 -0.62 27.40 -40.30
C SER A 278 0.91 27.48 -40.34
N ARG A 279 1.56 26.31 -40.22
CA ARG A 279 2.73 25.95 -41.04
C ARG A 279 3.00 24.44 -40.95
N THR A 280 2.94 23.84 -42.13
CA THR A 280 3.44 22.51 -42.51
C THR A 280 4.95 22.41 -42.35
N SER A 281 5.45 21.28 -41.84
CA SER A 281 6.75 20.73 -42.29
C SER A 281 6.86 19.24 -41.96
N ALA A 282 7.21 18.48 -42.99
CA ALA A 282 7.31 17.03 -43.04
C ALA A 282 8.39 16.44 -42.11
N TRP A 283 8.16 15.21 -41.67
CA TRP A 283 9.17 14.33 -41.06
C TRP A 283 9.67 13.32 -42.11
N PRO A 284 10.98 13.22 -42.39
CA PRO A 284 11.53 12.11 -43.16
C PRO A 284 11.78 10.90 -42.24
N GLY A 285 11.52 9.72 -42.80
CA GLY A 285 11.58 8.45 -42.08
C GLY A 285 12.98 8.03 -41.63
N ALA A 286 12.97 7.18 -40.60
CA ALA A 286 14.04 6.24 -40.33
C ALA A 286 13.40 4.93 -39.82
N SER A 287 13.46 3.92 -40.67
CA SER A 287 13.24 2.51 -40.33
C SER A 287 14.36 2.05 -39.40
N LEU A 288 14.01 1.36 -38.32
CA LEU A 288 14.98 0.57 -37.54
C LEU A 288 14.49 -0.87 -37.49
N ASN A 289 15.22 -1.71 -38.21
CA ASN A 289 15.11 -3.15 -38.28
C ASN A 289 15.25 -3.77 -36.89
N ALA A 290 14.37 -4.72 -36.60
CA ALA A 290 14.49 -5.62 -35.46
C ALA A 290 15.67 -6.59 -35.68
N ALA A 291 16.62 -6.61 -34.75
CA ALA A 291 17.62 -7.66 -34.66
C ALA A 291 17.10 -8.80 -33.74
N PRO A 292 17.31 -10.08 -34.10
CA PRO A 292 16.85 -11.20 -33.28
C PRO A 292 17.75 -11.45 -32.06
N LEU A 293 17.12 -11.82 -30.94
CA LEU A 293 17.79 -12.22 -29.70
C LEU A 293 18.57 -13.53 -29.88
N PRO A 294 19.78 -13.68 -29.30
CA PRO A 294 20.53 -14.93 -29.37
C PRO A 294 20.02 -15.96 -28.33
N ASN A 295 19.86 -17.20 -28.81
CA ASN A 295 19.54 -18.40 -28.04
C ASN A 295 20.56 -18.66 -26.92
N THR A 296 20.06 -18.95 -25.71
CA THR A 296 20.87 -19.51 -24.61
C THR A 296 20.57 -21.01 -24.47
N PRO A 297 21.57 -21.90 -24.45
CA PRO A 297 21.35 -23.34 -24.37
C PRO A 297 21.11 -23.81 -22.93
N ALA A 298 20.29 -24.85 -22.82
CA ALA A 298 20.01 -25.58 -21.60
C ALA A 298 21.27 -26.24 -21.01
N THR A 299 21.41 -26.25 -19.68
CA THR A 299 22.37 -27.12 -18.98
C THR A 299 21.80 -27.57 -17.63
N THR A 300 21.43 -28.85 -17.61
CA THR A 300 21.66 -29.89 -16.60
C THR A 300 21.58 -29.58 -15.10
N ALA A 301 20.74 -30.41 -14.49
CA ALA A 301 20.70 -30.84 -13.10
C ALA A 301 22.07 -30.98 -12.41
N PHE A 302 22.09 -30.62 -11.13
CA PHE A 302 22.94 -31.25 -10.13
C PHE A 302 22.09 -31.74 -8.95
N SER A 303 22.45 -32.95 -8.56
CA SER A 303 22.04 -33.79 -7.41
C SER A 303 21.88 -33.09 -6.08
#